data_AF-A0A7X8MEQ2-F1
#
_entry.id   AF-A0A7X8MEQ2-F1
#
_cell.length_a   1.000
_cell.length_b   1.000
_cell.length_c   1.000
_cell.angle_alpha   90.00
_cell.angle_beta   90.00
_cell.angle_gamma   90.00
#
_symmetry.space_group_name_H-M   'P 1'
#
loop_
_entity.id
_entity.type
_entity.pdbx_description
1 polymer ?
#
loop_
_entity_poly.entity_id
_entity_poly.type
_entity_poly.pdbx_seq_one_letter_code
_entity_poly.pdbx_strand_id
1 'polypeptide(L)'
;MYNGRNTNNFDQFISSFYYGDLLPEEDRETLKQTFYNEKFEFSIEPLEYTRGNYIAEFTYIEITKIRGNNNRFILNSQKVTAVLVKSNTTWKIFELNYLEAYPFSIPQDILTTYYEAHHNKDFDSFIDCFYYADLLDESSIQSLKDYLLMDSSFTFKYEIEPIDLSVNDSNSVQFTYYEINTVTTSAAKLVKKTKVTAHLRKKDSVWKIEAFDYGTSEIVELVRY
;
A
#
# COMPACT_ATOMS: atom_id res chain seq x y z
N MET A 1 9.23 -15.71 12.16
CA MET A 1 9.86 -15.20 10.92
C MET A 1 9.56 -13.73 10.69
N TYR A 2 8.34 -13.34 10.28
CA TYR A 2 8.02 -11.94 9.92
C TYR A 2 8.22 -10.90 11.03
N ASN A 3 7.90 -11.23 12.28
CA ASN A 3 8.22 -10.33 13.40
C ASN A 3 9.73 -10.06 13.52
N GLY A 4 10.57 -11.09 13.30
CA GLY A 4 12.01 -10.93 13.26
C GLY A 4 12.46 -10.01 12.12
N ARG A 5 11.85 -10.14 10.92
CA ARG A 5 12.09 -9.22 9.79
C ARG A 5 11.69 -7.78 10.12
N ASN A 6 10.46 -7.55 10.58
CA ASN A 6 9.93 -6.21 10.84
C ASN A 6 10.66 -5.48 11.97
N THR A 7 11.18 -6.22 12.95
CA THR A 7 11.96 -5.66 14.07
C THR A 7 13.46 -5.64 13.81
N ASN A 8 13.89 -6.01 12.60
CA ASN A 8 15.29 -6.11 12.21
C ASN A 8 16.12 -7.02 13.17
N ASN A 9 15.52 -8.12 13.62
CA ASN A 9 16.10 -9.10 14.53
C ASN A 9 16.44 -10.39 13.77
N PHE A 10 17.70 -10.49 13.32
CA PHE A 10 18.20 -11.62 12.56
C PHE A 10 18.09 -12.95 13.32
N ASP A 11 18.43 -12.98 14.61
CA ASP A 11 18.43 -14.22 15.40
C ASP A 11 17.01 -14.77 15.57
N GLN A 12 16.02 -13.90 15.79
CA GLN A 12 14.61 -14.29 15.80
C GLN A 12 14.13 -14.76 14.42
N PHE A 13 14.61 -14.12 13.35
CA PHE A 13 14.29 -14.54 11.98
C PHE A 13 14.84 -15.93 11.69
N ILE A 14 16.14 -16.16 11.85
CA ILE A 14 16.79 -17.41 11.46
C ILE A 14 16.37 -18.59 12.34
N SER A 15 16.18 -18.36 13.65
CA SER A 15 15.70 -19.40 14.59
C SER A 15 14.29 -19.89 14.30
N SER A 16 13.52 -19.16 13.47
CA SER A 16 12.20 -19.59 13.00
C SER A 16 12.28 -20.76 12.01
N PHE A 17 13.42 -20.99 11.37
CA PHE A 17 13.63 -22.04 10.36
C PHE A 17 14.26 -23.28 10.98
N TYR A 18 13.81 -24.46 10.55
CA TYR A 18 14.36 -25.73 10.99
C TYR A 18 15.82 -25.88 10.59
N TYR A 19 16.12 -25.61 9.31
CA TYR A 19 17.49 -25.66 8.79
C TYR A 19 18.38 -24.51 9.30
N GLY A 20 17.79 -23.46 9.89
CA GLY A 20 18.54 -22.35 10.47
C GLY A 20 19.46 -22.79 11.62
N ASP A 21 19.10 -23.86 12.35
CA ASP A 21 19.92 -24.43 13.42
C ASP A 21 21.13 -25.22 12.88
N LEU A 22 21.11 -25.60 11.61
CA LEU A 22 22.11 -26.46 10.97
C LEU A 22 23.13 -25.67 10.14
N LEU A 23 22.95 -24.35 10.03
CA LEU A 23 23.83 -23.49 9.24
C LEU A 23 25.20 -23.34 9.89
N PRO A 24 26.30 -23.48 9.12
CA PRO A 24 27.63 -23.04 9.53
C PRO A 24 27.64 -21.54 9.87
N GLU A 25 28.56 -21.14 10.75
CA GLU A 25 28.68 -19.75 11.21
C GLU A 25 28.99 -18.77 10.05
N GLU A 26 29.79 -19.20 9.07
CA GLU A 26 30.13 -18.39 7.89
C GLU A 26 28.89 -18.07 7.01
N ASP A 27 28.04 -19.06 6.78
CA ASP A 27 26.78 -18.89 6.04
C ASP A 27 25.81 -18.01 6.82
N ARG A 28 25.76 -18.18 8.15
CA ARG A 28 24.92 -17.38 9.04
C ARG A 28 25.31 -15.90 8.99
N GLU A 29 26.60 -15.58 9.05
CA GLU A 29 27.07 -14.19 8.96
C GLU A 29 26.84 -13.58 7.56
N THR A 30 26.96 -14.39 6.49
CA THR A 30 26.63 -13.94 5.13
C THR A 30 25.13 -13.60 4.98
N LEU A 31 24.24 -14.44 5.51
CA LEU A 31 22.80 -14.17 5.52
C LEU A 31 22.45 -12.95 6.35
N LYS A 32 23.14 -12.74 7.48
CA LYS A 32 22.95 -11.60 8.36
C LYS A 32 23.27 -10.28 7.67
N GLN A 33 24.35 -10.22 6.88
CA GLN A 33 24.66 -9.03 6.07
C GLN A 33 23.55 -8.71 5.07
N THR A 34 23.03 -9.73 4.38
CA THR A 34 21.93 -9.55 3.42
C THR A 34 20.65 -9.08 4.12
N PHE A 35 20.31 -9.71 5.25
CA PHE A 35 19.13 -9.38 6.05
C PHE A 35 19.06 -7.91 6.45
N TYR A 36 20.18 -7.31 6.87
CA TYR A 36 20.24 -5.93 7.35
C TYR A 36 20.20 -4.87 6.23
N ASN A 37 20.46 -5.27 4.98
CA ASN A 37 20.41 -4.36 3.82
C ASN A 37 18.99 -4.20 3.26
N GLU A 38 18.09 -5.12 3.58
CA GLU A 38 16.71 -5.14 3.09
C GLU A 38 15.79 -4.31 3.99
N LYS A 39 15.07 -3.34 3.41
CA LYS A 39 14.09 -2.51 4.13
C LYS A 39 12.67 -2.86 3.67
N PHE A 40 12.20 -4.01 4.14
CA PHE A 40 10.86 -4.51 3.86
C PHE A 40 10.06 -4.60 5.15
N GLU A 41 8.77 -4.29 5.07
CA GLU A 41 7.82 -4.54 6.14
C GLU A 41 6.84 -5.60 5.66
N PHE A 42 6.59 -6.61 6.49
CA PHE A 42 5.77 -7.76 6.15
C PHE A 42 4.52 -7.82 7.02
N SER A 43 3.40 -8.22 6.43
CA SER A 43 2.22 -8.70 7.15
C SER A 43 1.74 -10.01 6.53
N ILE A 44 0.87 -10.71 7.24
CA ILE A 44 0.27 -11.96 6.77
C ILE A 44 -1.25 -11.90 6.92
N GLU A 45 -1.94 -12.43 5.93
CA GLU A 45 -3.38 -12.68 5.95
C GLU A 45 -3.61 -14.19 5.96
N PRO A 46 -3.98 -14.79 7.11
CA PRO A 46 -4.24 -16.22 7.22
C PRO A 46 -5.38 -16.66 6.30
N LEU A 47 -5.19 -17.75 5.53
CA LEU A 47 -6.24 -18.35 4.74
C LEU A 47 -6.71 -19.67 5.35
N GLU A 48 -5.79 -20.63 5.47
CA GLU A 48 -6.11 -22.00 5.89
C GLU A 48 -5.00 -22.57 6.77
N TYR A 49 -5.37 -23.49 7.65
CA TYR A 49 -4.40 -24.23 8.47
C TYR A 49 -4.82 -25.68 8.65
N THR A 50 -3.85 -26.58 8.55
CA THR A 50 -3.98 -27.99 8.89
C THR A 50 -2.94 -28.34 9.93
N ARG A 51 -3.35 -28.88 11.08
CA ARG A 51 -2.45 -29.17 12.20
C ARG A 51 -2.44 -30.65 12.57
N GLY A 52 -1.30 -31.30 12.35
CA GLY A 52 -0.99 -32.62 12.89
C GLY A 52 -0.19 -32.53 14.20
N ASN A 53 0.20 -33.71 14.72
CA ASN A 53 0.97 -33.81 15.97
C ASN A 53 2.43 -33.37 15.82
N TYR A 54 3.00 -33.56 14.63
CA TYR A 54 4.42 -33.29 14.32
C TYR A 54 4.63 -32.40 13.10
N ILE A 55 3.65 -32.32 12.20
CA ILE A 55 3.68 -31.54 10.98
C ILE A 55 2.41 -30.70 10.93
N ALA A 56 2.54 -29.44 10.51
CA ALA A 56 1.42 -28.56 10.24
C ALA A 56 1.66 -27.83 8.92
N GLU A 57 0.59 -27.47 8.24
CA GLU A 57 0.60 -26.68 7.02
C GLU A 57 -0.23 -25.43 7.25
N PHE A 58 0.29 -24.29 6.81
CA PHE A 58 -0.34 -22.99 6.96
C PHE A 58 -0.28 -22.23 5.65
N THR A 59 -1.45 -21.95 5.06
CA THR A 59 -1.57 -21.18 3.82
C THR A 59 -2.03 -19.77 4.17
N TYR A 60 -1.34 -18.77 3.64
CA TYR A 60 -1.60 -17.36 3.91
C TYR A 60 -1.20 -16.49 2.71
N ILE A 61 -1.67 -15.25 2.69
CA ILE A 61 -1.13 -14.22 1.81
C ILE A 61 -0.03 -13.49 2.57
N GLU A 62 1.20 -13.60 2.10
CA GLU A 62 2.30 -12.72 2.50
C GLU A 62 2.10 -11.38 1.81
N ILE A 63 2.15 -10.28 2.57
CA ILE A 63 2.09 -8.93 2.03
C ILE A 63 3.39 -8.22 2.37
N THR A 64 4.11 -7.77 1.35
CA THR A 64 5.34 -6.99 1.49
C THR A 64 5.08 -5.53 1.15
N LYS A 65 5.41 -4.63 2.07
CA LYS A 65 5.43 -3.18 1.86
C LYS A 65 6.88 -2.71 1.71
N ILE A 66 7.14 -2.01 0.62
CA ILE A 66 8.46 -1.46 0.28
C ILE A 66 8.33 0.05 0.14
N ARG A 67 9.21 0.82 0.78
CA ARG A 67 9.35 2.26 0.51
C ARG A 67 10.59 2.48 -0.34
N GLY A 68 10.39 2.81 -1.61
CA GLY A 68 11.46 3.11 -2.55
C GLY A 68 12.15 4.44 -2.25
N ASN A 69 13.37 4.61 -2.76
CA ASN A 69 14.14 5.86 -2.62
C ASN A 69 13.49 7.07 -3.31
N ASN A 70 12.56 6.83 -4.24
CA ASN A 70 11.72 7.83 -4.88
C ASN A 70 10.49 8.24 -4.03
N ASN A 71 10.46 7.87 -2.75
CA ASN A 71 9.35 8.08 -1.83
C ASN A 71 8.02 7.41 -2.28
N ARG A 72 8.10 6.37 -3.12
CA ARG A 72 6.94 5.58 -3.51
C ARG A 72 6.78 4.34 -2.63
N PHE A 73 5.53 3.97 -2.38
CA PHE A 73 5.21 2.73 -1.71
C PHE A 73 4.84 1.67 -2.74
N ILE A 74 5.43 0.48 -2.60
CA ILE A 74 5.14 -0.68 -3.43
C ILE A 74 4.57 -1.75 -2.52
N LEU A 75 3.50 -2.39 -2.98
CA LEU A 75 2.91 -3.57 -2.36
C LEU A 75 3.12 -4.78 -3.25
N ASN A 76 3.67 -5.83 -2.64
CA ASN A 76 3.70 -7.17 -3.18
C ASN A 76 2.77 -8.05 -2.35
N SER A 77 2.07 -8.97 -3.01
CA SER A 77 1.31 -10.00 -2.31
C SER A 77 1.64 -11.35 -2.92
N GLN A 78 1.82 -12.36 -2.09
CA GLN A 78 2.14 -13.71 -2.54
C GLN A 78 1.35 -14.72 -1.73
N LYS A 79 0.78 -15.71 -2.39
CA LYS A 79 0.16 -16.84 -1.70
C LYS A 79 1.26 -17.83 -1.33
N VAL A 80 1.41 -18.09 -0.03
CA VAL A 80 2.46 -18.94 0.53
C VAL A 80 1.84 -20.05 1.35
N THR A 81 2.34 -21.27 1.18
CA THR A 81 2.10 -22.39 2.10
C THR A 81 3.37 -22.68 2.87
N ALA A 82 3.35 -22.51 4.19
CA ALA A 82 4.42 -22.89 5.08
C ALA A 82 4.19 -24.29 5.65
N VAL A 83 5.18 -25.17 5.51
CA VAL A 83 5.22 -26.45 6.22
C VAL A 83 6.01 -26.24 7.50
N LEU A 84 5.40 -26.57 8.63
CA LEU A 84 5.97 -26.46 9.96
C LEU A 84 6.25 -27.86 10.51
N VAL A 85 7.43 -28.05 11.09
CA VAL A 85 7.78 -29.27 11.83
C VAL A 85 7.96 -28.94 13.31
N LYS A 86 7.50 -29.85 14.17
CA LYS A 86 7.66 -29.73 15.61
C LYS A 86 9.03 -30.27 16.04
N SER A 87 9.91 -29.39 16.50
CA SER A 87 11.19 -29.74 17.13
C SER A 87 11.07 -29.55 18.63
N ASN A 88 11.16 -30.62 19.42
CA ASN A 88 10.94 -30.61 20.87
C ASN A 88 9.59 -29.95 21.27
N THR A 89 9.64 -28.68 21.69
CA THR A 89 8.51 -27.87 22.16
C THR A 89 8.14 -26.71 21.23
N THR A 90 8.89 -26.49 20.14
CA THR A 90 8.68 -25.37 19.23
C THR A 90 8.36 -25.83 17.81
N TRP A 91 7.52 -25.06 17.12
CA TRP A 91 7.28 -25.24 15.69
C TRP A 91 8.28 -24.42 14.89
N LYS A 92 8.88 -25.02 13.88
CA LYS A 92 9.83 -24.37 12.99
C LYS A 92 9.40 -24.53 11.54
N ILE A 93 9.69 -23.52 10.73
CA ILE A 93 9.47 -23.52 9.29
C ILE A 93 10.44 -24.52 8.66
N PHE A 94 9.89 -25.59 8.10
CA PHE A 94 10.61 -26.58 7.33
C PHE A 94 10.73 -26.15 5.88
N GLU A 95 9.63 -25.66 5.31
CA GLU A 95 9.52 -25.28 3.90
C GLU A 95 8.56 -24.10 3.72
N LEU A 96 8.85 -23.26 2.72
CA LEU A 96 7.96 -22.19 2.24
C LEU A 96 7.73 -22.39 0.76
N ASN A 97 6.48 -22.70 0.39
CA ASN A 97 6.05 -22.89 -0.98
C ASN A 97 5.30 -21.66 -1.47
N TYR A 98 5.93 -20.89 -2.36
CA TYR A 98 5.33 -19.73 -3.01
C TYR A 98 4.50 -20.21 -4.20
N LEU A 99 3.18 -20.19 -4.04
CA LEU A 99 2.22 -20.78 -4.99
C LEU A 99 1.85 -19.81 -6.11
N GLU A 100 1.74 -18.53 -5.78
CA GLU A 100 1.26 -17.49 -6.69
C GLU A 100 1.84 -16.14 -6.27
N ALA A 101 2.33 -15.39 -7.25
CA ALA A 101 2.78 -14.02 -7.05
C ALA A 101 1.82 -13.07 -7.77
N TYR A 102 1.24 -12.14 -7.01
CA TYR A 102 0.46 -11.07 -7.60
C TYR A 102 1.40 -9.98 -8.14
N PRO A 103 1.03 -9.28 -9.22
CA PRO A 103 1.83 -8.16 -9.71
C PRO A 103 2.07 -7.12 -8.62
N PHE A 104 3.24 -6.49 -8.63
CA PHE A 104 3.49 -5.33 -7.79
C PHE A 104 2.43 -4.27 -8.06
N SER A 105 1.92 -3.68 -6.98
CA SER A 105 0.96 -2.59 -7.07
C SER A 105 1.48 -1.35 -6.36
N ILE A 106 1.11 -0.19 -6.90
CA ILE A 106 1.52 1.11 -6.38
C ILE A 106 0.23 1.88 -6.11
N PRO A 107 -0.33 1.81 -4.88
CA PRO A 107 -1.60 2.46 -4.54
C PRO A 107 -1.57 3.98 -4.69
N GLN A 108 -0.40 4.59 -4.88
CA GLN A 108 -0.28 6.01 -5.16
C GLN A 108 -0.76 6.36 -6.57
N ASP A 109 -0.67 5.43 -7.52
CA ASP A 109 -0.94 5.68 -8.93
C ASP A 109 -2.41 5.97 -9.17
N ILE A 110 -3.32 5.33 -8.42
CA ILE A 110 -4.75 5.63 -8.51
C ILE A 110 -5.07 7.06 -8.08
N LEU A 111 -4.33 7.62 -7.13
CA LEU A 111 -4.50 9.02 -6.73
C LEU A 111 -3.93 9.99 -7.76
N THR A 112 -2.78 9.65 -8.33
CA THR A 112 -2.23 10.42 -9.47
C THR A 112 -3.23 10.46 -10.61
N THR A 113 -3.79 9.31 -11.01
CA THR A 113 -4.84 9.23 -12.04
C THR A 113 -6.07 10.05 -11.66
N TYR A 114 -6.53 9.99 -10.41
CA TYR A 114 -7.66 10.79 -9.93
C TYR A 114 -7.43 12.30 -10.09
N TYR A 115 -6.28 12.82 -9.65
CA TYR A 115 -6.00 14.26 -9.75
C TYR A 115 -5.71 14.71 -11.19
N GLU A 116 -5.08 13.86 -12.02
CA GLU A 116 -4.88 14.13 -13.43
C GLU A 116 -6.21 14.17 -14.18
N ALA A 117 -7.11 13.21 -13.94
CA ALA A 117 -8.45 13.21 -14.51
C ALA A 117 -9.25 14.44 -14.07
N HIS A 118 -9.15 14.83 -12.80
CA HIS A 118 -9.77 16.06 -12.30
C HIS A 118 -9.23 17.31 -13.01
N HIS A 119 -7.91 17.42 -13.17
CA HIS A 119 -7.27 18.54 -13.86
C HIS A 119 -7.65 18.62 -15.35
N ASN A 120 -7.68 17.46 -16.02
CA ASN A 120 -7.96 17.35 -17.45
C ASN A 120 -9.46 17.37 -17.78
N LYS A 121 -10.34 17.47 -16.78
CA LYS A 121 -11.80 17.35 -16.93
C LYS A 121 -12.22 16.03 -17.62
N ASP A 122 -11.45 14.95 -17.41
CA ASP A 122 -11.74 13.62 -17.94
C ASP A 122 -12.67 12.86 -16.99
N PHE A 123 -13.97 12.96 -17.24
CA PHE A 123 -14.98 12.37 -16.37
C PHE A 123 -14.91 10.84 -16.29
N ASP A 124 -14.60 10.17 -17.40
CA ASP A 124 -14.61 8.71 -17.45
C ASP A 124 -13.45 8.14 -16.63
N SER A 125 -12.25 8.72 -16.77
CA SER A 125 -11.11 8.36 -15.91
C SER A 125 -11.33 8.77 -14.46
N PHE A 126 -11.98 9.91 -14.21
CA PHE A 126 -12.27 10.39 -12.86
C PHE A 126 -13.22 9.45 -12.11
N ILE A 127 -14.32 9.05 -12.75
CA ILE A 127 -15.33 8.21 -12.10
C ILE A 127 -14.84 6.77 -11.94
N ASP A 128 -14.05 6.27 -12.90
CA ASP A 128 -13.46 4.93 -12.81
C ASP A 128 -12.53 4.80 -11.60
N CYS A 129 -11.96 5.89 -11.07
CA CYS A 129 -11.14 5.81 -9.86
C CYS A 129 -11.91 5.35 -8.61
N PHE A 130 -13.25 5.46 -8.57
CA PHE A 130 -14.05 5.18 -7.37
C PHE A 130 -14.55 3.74 -7.29
N TYR A 131 -14.50 3.17 -6.09
CA TYR A 131 -14.86 1.76 -5.83
C TYR A 131 -16.35 1.48 -6.08
N TYR A 132 -17.22 2.41 -5.67
CA TYR A 132 -18.68 2.31 -5.75
C TYR A 132 -19.28 3.02 -6.98
N ALA A 133 -18.47 3.33 -7.99
CA ALA A 133 -18.92 4.09 -9.18
C ALA A 133 -20.08 3.42 -9.93
N ASP A 134 -20.09 2.10 -9.99
CA ASP A 134 -21.13 1.27 -10.62
C ASP A 134 -22.45 1.21 -9.85
N LEU A 135 -22.46 1.65 -8.59
CA LEU A 135 -23.66 1.71 -7.76
C LEU A 135 -24.34 3.09 -7.79
N LEU A 136 -23.75 4.07 -8.47
CA LEU A 136 -24.30 5.42 -8.56
C LEU A 136 -25.50 5.45 -9.51
N ASP A 137 -26.54 6.17 -9.10
CA ASP A 137 -27.65 6.49 -9.99
C ASP A 137 -27.29 7.59 -11.01
N GLU A 138 -28.10 7.73 -12.05
CA GLU A 138 -27.89 8.69 -13.13
C GLU A 138 -27.80 10.14 -12.61
N SER A 139 -28.61 10.50 -11.61
CA SER A 139 -28.56 11.84 -10.99
C SER A 139 -27.26 12.12 -10.27
N SER A 140 -26.68 11.13 -9.60
CA SER A 140 -25.41 11.24 -8.89
C SER A 140 -24.26 11.36 -9.89
N ILE A 141 -24.27 10.54 -10.95
CA ILE A 141 -23.31 10.61 -12.05
C ILE A 141 -23.35 12.00 -12.71
N GLN A 142 -24.54 12.51 -13.03
CA GLN A 142 -24.68 13.83 -13.65
C GLN A 142 -24.19 14.94 -12.72
N SER A 143 -24.47 14.85 -11.42
CA SER A 143 -24.01 15.84 -10.44
C SER A 143 -22.48 15.90 -10.31
N LEU A 144 -21.82 14.73 -10.35
CA LEU A 144 -20.35 14.66 -10.37
C LEU A 144 -19.77 15.22 -11.67
N LYS A 145 -20.43 14.96 -12.80
CA LYS A 145 -20.02 15.47 -14.10
C LYS A 145 -20.15 16.99 -14.18
N ASP A 146 -21.26 17.55 -13.71
CA ASP A 146 -21.48 18.99 -13.67
C ASP A 146 -20.44 19.69 -12.77
N TYR A 147 -20.11 19.09 -11.63
CA TYR A 147 -19.05 19.59 -10.75
C TYR A 147 -17.68 19.60 -11.44
N LEU A 148 -17.28 18.49 -12.07
CA LEU A 148 -15.99 18.37 -12.73
C LEU A 148 -15.85 19.31 -13.93
N LEU A 149 -16.92 19.46 -14.71
CA LEU A 149 -16.91 20.26 -15.94
C LEU A 149 -17.11 21.75 -15.69
N MET A 150 -17.48 22.16 -14.48
CA MET A 150 -17.73 23.56 -14.14
C MET A 150 -16.57 24.46 -14.59
N ASP A 151 -16.90 25.53 -15.32
CA ASP A 151 -15.91 26.52 -15.72
C ASP A 151 -15.57 27.43 -14.54
N SER A 152 -14.28 27.53 -14.23
CA SER A 152 -13.75 28.38 -13.17
C SER A 152 -12.85 29.47 -13.72
N SER A 153 -12.90 30.66 -13.12
CA SER A 153 -11.95 31.75 -13.38
C SER A 153 -10.57 31.52 -12.73
N PHE A 154 -10.34 30.31 -12.23
CA PHE A 154 -9.11 29.86 -11.58
C PHE A 154 -8.71 28.50 -12.13
N THR A 155 -7.41 28.20 -12.07
CA THR A 155 -6.85 26.90 -12.41
C THR A 155 -6.37 26.19 -11.16
N PHE A 156 -6.51 24.87 -11.12
CA PHE A 156 -5.96 24.01 -10.08
C PHE A 156 -4.79 23.20 -10.59
N LYS A 157 -3.78 23.02 -9.75
CA LYS A 157 -2.75 22.00 -9.90
C LYS A 157 -2.61 21.24 -8.59
N TYR A 158 -2.64 19.92 -8.66
CA TYR A 158 -2.48 19.04 -7.52
C TYR A 158 -1.13 18.34 -7.57
N GLU A 159 -0.48 18.21 -6.43
CA GLU A 159 0.70 17.40 -6.22
C GLU A 159 0.51 16.56 -4.95
N ILE A 160 1.10 15.35 -4.94
CA ILE A 160 1.01 14.42 -3.80
C ILE A 160 2.40 14.31 -3.18
N GLU A 161 2.48 14.52 -1.86
CA GLU A 161 3.68 14.22 -1.07
C GLU A 161 3.39 13.04 -0.12
N PRO A 162 3.90 11.83 -0.41
CA PRO A 162 3.65 10.63 0.39
C PRO A 162 4.18 10.74 1.83
N ILE A 163 3.34 10.37 2.81
CA ILE A 163 3.70 10.32 4.24
C ILE A 163 3.85 8.87 4.70
N ASP A 164 2.77 8.09 4.57
CA ASP A 164 2.68 6.74 5.12
C ASP A 164 1.72 5.85 4.33
N LEU A 165 1.91 4.54 4.43
CA LEU A 165 1.01 3.52 3.90
C LEU A 165 0.78 2.45 4.98
N SER A 166 -0.48 2.35 5.41
CA SER A 166 -0.96 1.27 6.27
C SER A 166 -1.67 0.21 5.42
N VAL A 167 -1.39 -1.06 5.70
CA VAL A 167 -1.97 -2.20 5.00
C VAL A 167 -2.87 -2.94 5.98
N ASN A 168 -4.17 -2.97 5.69
CA ASN A 168 -5.14 -3.71 6.52
C ASN A 168 -5.14 -5.19 6.13
N ASP A 169 -5.24 -5.46 4.84
CA ASP A 169 -5.26 -6.79 4.23
C ASP A 169 -4.79 -6.72 2.76
N SER A 170 -4.80 -7.84 2.05
CA SER A 170 -4.34 -7.91 0.65
C SER A 170 -5.16 -7.08 -0.35
N ASN A 171 -6.34 -6.61 0.06
CA ASN A 171 -7.32 -5.87 -0.74
C ASN A 171 -7.67 -4.49 -0.18
N SER A 172 -7.15 -4.09 0.99
CA SER A 172 -7.48 -2.82 1.65
C SER A 172 -6.25 -2.13 2.25
N VAL A 173 -6.05 -0.87 1.89
CA VAL A 173 -4.93 -0.05 2.38
C VAL A 173 -5.39 1.38 2.69
N GLN A 174 -4.65 2.04 3.57
CA GLN A 174 -4.80 3.47 3.85
C GLN A 174 -3.51 4.17 3.46
N PHE A 175 -3.61 5.09 2.50
CA PHE A 175 -2.48 5.87 2.04
C PHE A 175 -2.60 7.32 2.53
N THR A 176 -1.67 7.72 3.39
CA THR A 176 -1.63 9.06 3.97
C THR A 176 -0.60 9.92 3.22
N TYR A 177 -1.01 11.12 2.81
CA TYR A 177 -0.18 12.03 2.03
C TYR A 177 -0.55 13.50 2.32
N TYR A 178 0.31 14.42 1.89
CA TYR A 178 -0.11 15.81 1.73
C TYR A 178 -0.58 16.03 0.29
N GLU A 179 -1.83 16.46 0.15
CA GLU A 179 -2.35 17.08 -1.07
C GLU A 179 -1.85 18.53 -1.09
N ILE A 180 -1.04 18.87 -2.09
CA ILE A 180 -0.57 20.24 -2.35
C ILE A 180 -1.41 20.79 -3.50
N ASN A 181 -2.34 21.67 -3.18
CA ASN A 181 -3.22 22.31 -4.15
C ASN A 181 -2.73 23.73 -4.43
N THR A 182 -2.35 23.99 -5.68
CA THR A 182 -2.04 25.33 -6.18
C THR A 182 -3.22 25.86 -6.97
N VAL A 183 -3.83 26.93 -6.45
CA VAL A 183 -4.91 27.67 -7.10
C VAL A 183 -4.32 28.94 -7.69
N THR A 184 -4.53 29.17 -8.99
CA THR A 184 -4.05 30.39 -9.67
C THR A 184 -5.21 31.12 -10.34
N THR A 185 -5.22 32.43 -10.18
CA THR A 185 -6.14 33.39 -10.83
C THR A 185 -5.30 34.43 -11.58
N SER A 186 -5.96 35.35 -12.29
CA SER A 186 -5.27 36.50 -12.89
C SER A 186 -4.63 37.45 -11.87
N ALA A 187 -5.08 37.44 -10.61
CA ALA A 187 -4.66 38.41 -9.60
C ALA A 187 -3.85 37.80 -8.44
N ALA A 188 -3.87 36.48 -8.28
CA ALA A 188 -3.23 35.83 -7.15
C ALA A 188 -2.93 34.35 -7.40
N LYS A 189 -1.95 33.85 -6.64
CA LYS A 189 -1.63 32.42 -6.47
C LYS A 189 -1.74 32.05 -5.00
N LEU A 190 -2.42 30.93 -4.73
CA LEU A 190 -2.57 30.33 -3.40
C LEU A 190 -2.03 28.90 -3.45
N VAL A 191 -1.14 28.54 -2.53
CA VAL A 191 -0.70 27.15 -2.32
C VAL A 191 -1.21 26.70 -0.97
N LYS A 192 -2.03 25.66 -0.97
CA LYS A 192 -2.62 25.03 0.21
C LYS A 192 -2.07 23.61 0.34
N LYS A 193 -1.69 23.23 1.55
CA LYS A 193 -1.24 21.87 1.87
C LYS A 193 -2.25 21.25 2.82
N THR A 194 -2.79 20.10 2.45
CA THR A 194 -3.82 19.39 3.24
C THR A 194 -3.35 17.97 3.50
N LYS A 195 -3.37 17.53 4.76
CA LYS A 195 -3.13 16.12 5.07
C LYS A 195 -4.38 15.32 4.69
N VAL A 196 -4.22 14.29 3.86
CA VAL A 196 -5.32 13.45 3.39
C VAL A 196 -4.96 11.99 3.61
N THR A 197 -5.95 11.20 4.05
CA THR A 197 -5.87 9.74 4.06
C THR A 197 -6.85 9.20 3.02
N ALA A 198 -6.33 8.54 1.98
CA ALA A 198 -7.15 7.81 1.02
C ALA A 198 -7.32 6.37 1.49
N HIS A 199 -8.57 5.92 1.59
CA HIS A 199 -8.92 4.51 1.78
C HIS A 199 -9.04 3.88 0.40
N LEU A 200 -8.16 2.92 0.12
CA LEU A 200 -8.09 2.26 -1.19
C LEU A 200 -8.45 0.80 -1.04
N ARG A 201 -9.28 0.30 -1.94
CA ARG A 201 -9.74 -1.08 -1.97
C ARG A 201 -9.62 -1.68 -3.36
N LYS A 202 -9.23 -2.95 -3.45
CA LYS A 202 -9.18 -3.68 -4.73
C LYS A 202 -10.57 -4.07 -5.20
N LYS A 203 -10.85 -3.79 -6.48
CA LYS A 203 -11.99 -4.28 -7.25
C LYS A 203 -11.45 -4.90 -8.54
N ASP A 204 -11.72 -6.17 -8.78
CA ASP A 204 -11.20 -6.92 -9.95
C ASP A 204 -9.68 -6.76 -10.14
N SER A 205 -8.93 -6.90 -9.04
CA SER A 205 -7.47 -6.73 -8.98
C SER A 205 -6.94 -5.31 -9.24
N VAL A 206 -7.81 -4.31 -9.42
CA VAL A 206 -7.44 -2.90 -9.59
C VAL A 206 -7.73 -2.13 -8.29
N TRP A 207 -6.80 -1.29 -7.85
CA TRP A 207 -7.02 -0.41 -6.70
C TRP A 207 -7.99 0.72 -7.07
N LYS A 208 -8.99 0.95 -6.22
CA LYS A 208 -9.99 2.01 -6.35
C LYS A 208 -10.06 2.81 -5.05
N ILE A 209 -10.50 4.05 -5.16
CA ILE A 209 -10.74 4.95 -4.04
C ILE A 209 -12.08 4.59 -3.42
N GLU A 210 -12.06 4.17 -2.16
CA GLU A 210 -13.27 3.91 -1.37
C GLU A 210 -13.75 5.19 -0.68
N ALA A 211 -12.84 5.94 -0.08
CA ALA A 211 -13.13 7.18 0.63
C ALA A 211 -11.88 8.05 0.83
N PHE A 212 -12.11 9.30 1.21
CA PHE A 212 -11.07 10.22 1.67
C PHE A 212 -11.41 10.75 3.07
N ASP A 213 -10.42 10.77 3.94
CA ASP A 213 -10.47 11.54 5.18
C ASP A 213 -9.57 12.78 5.04
N TYR A 214 -10.19 13.96 5.04
CA TYR A 214 -9.49 15.23 5.00
C TYR A 214 -9.12 15.68 6.42
N GLY A 215 -7.82 15.78 6.67
CA GLY A 215 -7.26 16.24 7.92
C GLY A 215 -6.99 17.74 7.94
N THR A 216 -5.97 18.12 8.71
CA THR A 216 -5.55 19.52 8.87
C THR A 216 -5.06 20.11 7.55
N SER A 217 -5.34 21.40 7.37
CA SER A 217 -4.87 22.15 6.21
C SER A 217 -4.20 23.46 6.61
N GLU A 218 -3.18 23.84 5.86
CA GLU A 218 -2.44 25.08 6.02
C GLU A 218 -2.28 25.81 4.67
N ILE A 219 -2.21 27.14 4.73
CA ILE A 219 -1.80 27.97 3.59
C ILE A 219 -0.28 28.07 3.65
N VAL A 220 0.38 27.55 2.63
CA VAL A 220 1.85 27.55 2.52
C VAL A 220 2.35 28.82 1.83
N GLU A 221 1.60 29.31 0.85
CA GLU A 221 1.99 30.48 0.05
C GLU A 221 0.74 31.25 -0.39
N LEU A 222 0.80 32.58 -0.28
CA LEU A 222 -0.17 33.49 -0.89
C LEU A 222 0.58 34.65 -1.56
N VAL A 223 0.47 34.75 -2.88
CA VAL A 223 1.08 35.81 -3.69
C VAL A 223 -0.01 36.58 -4.42
N ARG A 224 0.10 37.91 -4.43
CA ARG A 224 -0.75 38.81 -5.22
C ARG A 224 0.10 39.45 -6.32
N TYR A 225 -0.49 39.62 -7.50
CA TYR A 225 0.16 40.21 -8.67
C TYR A 225 -0.19 41.68 -8.84
#